data_AF-A0A6P8B9P4-F1
#
_entry.id   AF-A0A6P8B9P4-F1
#
_cell.length_a   1.000
_cell.length_b   1.000
_cell.length_c   1.000
_cell.angle_alpha   90.00
_cell.angle_beta   90.00
_cell.angle_gamma   90.00
#
_symmetry.space_group_name_H-M   'P 1'
#
loop_
_entity.id
_entity.type
_entity.pdbx_description
1 polymer ?
#
loop_
_entity_poly.entity_id
_entity_poly.type
_entity_poly.pdbx_seq_one_letter_code
_entity_poly.pdbx_strand_id
1 'polypeptide(L)'
;MDSASISLAVQLLLEDLEALKSGIKGKGREGDDLPDIDTATEVFREELATQAVFASDRAMCESIADAVTKDADTIRQLDPEQAHRDVQLDDELVDKLKVLYVTGREEPEKHYQDQDSELPEAKSSSWGASRAVKRRPKRNCTGCGEDFDFINVARCPCSHEYCRECLGSLFEASIVDESLYPPRCCQQRIPLDQNRIFLTPDLVGRFKAKEMELETSNKVYCHAPECSTFVPPRFVNEVKNTAVCVKCKKRTCTICKGAAHAGDCPQDHGIQQVLELAAQEGWQRCYNCFRVVELGTGCYHMSEPTTTFSWHDCWLTRGIALLLQHVAVEHNFAISAASDGMLAIQ
;
A
#
# COMPACT_ATOMS: atom_id res chain seq x y z
N MET A 1 -5.19 34.04 22.06
CA MET A 1 -6.19 35.01 21.60
C MET A 1 -7.00 34.32 20.51
N ASP A 2 -8.32 34.23 20.67
CA ASP A 2 -9.23 33.67 19.65
C ASP A 2 -9.36 34.62 18.45
N SER A 3 -9.87 34.11 17.32
CA SER A 3 -10.01 34.87 16.08
C SER A 3 -10.92 36.09 16.22
N ALA A 4 -12.01 35.98 16.99
CA ALA A 4 -12.92 37.09 17.26
C ALA A 4 -12.24 38.23 18.03
N SER A 5 -11.40 37.89 19.01
CA SER A 5 -10.61 38.85 19.79
C SER A 5 -9.57 39.58 18.93
N ILE A 6 -8.92 38.87 17.99
CA ILE A 6 -7.96 39.47 17.05
C ILE A 6 -8.69 40.44 16.11
N SER A 7 -9.81 40.03 15.52
CA SER A 7 -10.61 40.89 14.64
C SER A 7 -11.11 42.14 15.35
N LEU A 8 -11.60 42.00 16.59
CA LEU A 8 -12.03 43.13 17.40
C LEU A 8 -10.87 44.07 17.72
N ALA A 9 -9.69 43.54 18.08
CA ALA A 9 -8.52 44.36 18.37
C ALA A 9 -8.06 45.17 17.14
N VAL A 10 -8.03 44.55 15.95
CA VAL A 10 -7.68 45.24 14.70
C VAL A 10 -8.71 46.33 14.38
N GLN A 11 -10.00 46.06 14.58
CA GLN A 11 -11.06 47.05 14.37
C GLN A 11 -10.90 48.27 15.30
N LEU A 12 -10.66 48.04 16.59
CA LEU A 12 -10.45 49.12 17.56
C LEU A 12 -9.21 49.97 17.21
N LEU A 13 -8.12 49.35 16.77
CA LEU A 13 -6.91 50.07 16.35
C LEU A 13 -7.12 50.90 15.07
N LEU A 14 -7.97 50.43 14.16
CA LEU A 14 -8.37 51.22 12.98
C LEU A 14 -9.24 52.43 13.38
N GLU A 15 -10.17 52.25 14.31
CA GLU A 15 -11.00 53.34 14.86
C GLU A 15 -10.14 54.39 15.59
N ASP A 16 -9.17 53.95 16.40
CA ASP A 16 -8.21 54.83 17.07
C ASP A 16 -7.34 55.61 16.07
N LEU A 17 -6.90 54.97 14.99
CA LEU A 17 -6.16 55.64 13.91
C LEU A 17 -6.99 56.71 13.20
N GLU A 18 -8.27 56.45 12.95
CA GLU A 18 -9.18 57.42 12.35
C GLU A 18 -9.41 58.62 13.28
N ALA A 19 -9.56 58.38 14.58
CA ALA A 19 -9.66 59.42 15.59
C ALA A 19 -8.39 60.28 15.64
N LEU A 20 -7.21 59.66 15.61
CA LEU A 20 -5.90 60.33 15.55
C LEU A 20 -5.78 61.23 14.31
N LYS A 21 -6.11 60.70 13.13
CA LYS A 21 -6.08 61.43 11.85
C LYS A 21 -7.04 62.63 11.87
N SER A 22 -8.21 62.48 12.49
CA SER A 22 -9.18 63.57 12.64
C SER A 22 -8.71 64.68 13.60
N GLY A 23 -7.98 64.32 14.67
CA GLY A 23 -7.48 65.26 15.69
C GLY A 23 -6.24 66.06 15.28
N ILE A 24 -5.46 65.56 14.30
CA ILE A 24 -4.28 66.23 13.74
C ILE A 24 -4.68 67.37 12.77
N LYS A 25 -5.84 67.23 12.12
CA LYS A 25 -6.42 68.17 11.15
C LYS A 25 -6.90 69.47 11.83
N GLY A 26 -5.97 70.28 12.33
CA GLY A 26 -6.25 71.57 12.98
C GLY A 26 -5.19 72.10 13.95
N LYS A 27 -4.07 71.38 14.19
CA LYS A 27 -3.03 71.77 15.18
C LYS A 27 -1.67 72.13 14.57
N GLY A 28 -1.61 72.50 13.29
CA GLY A 28 -0.39 72.95 12.63
C GLY A 28 -0.33 74.47 12.44
N ARG A 29 0.85 75.08 12.60
CA ARG A 29 1.11 76.44 12.09
C ARG A 29 1.27 76.36 10.58
N GLU A 30 0.80 77.40 9.88
CA GLU A 30 0.90 77.51 8.42
C GLU A 30 2.38 77.46 8.00
N GLY A 31 2.81 76.32 7.44
CA GLY A 31 4.19 76.09 6.98
C GLY A 31 4.95 74.91 7.59
N ASP A 32 4.41 74.24 8.62
CA ASP A 32 4.99 72.97 9.10
C ASP A 32 4.40 71.80 8.30
N ASP A 33 5.11 71.36 7.27
CA ASP A 33 4.84 70.06 6.67
C ASP A 33 5.04 68.99 7.77
N LEU A 34 4.00 68.22 8.09
CA LEU A 34 4.06 67.08 9.02
C LEU A 34 4.07 65.74 8.24
N PRO A 35 5.00 65.51 7.29
CA PRO A 35 4.98 64.31 6.45
C PRO A 35 5.25 63.04 7.25
N ASP A 36 6.00 63.12 8.34
CA ASP A 36 6.44 61.93 9.09
C ASP A 36 5.29 61.26 9.85
N ILE A 37 4.38 62.04 10.46
CA ILE A 37 3.23 61.48 11.20
C ILE A 37 2.14 60.97 10.25
N ASP A 38 1.92 61.65 9.13
CA ASP A 38 0.98 61.20 8.10
C ASP A 38 1.49 59.90 7.43
N THR A 39 2.78 59.85 7.10
CA THR A 39 3.42 58.64 6.56
C THR A 39 3.36 57.48 7.56
N ALA A 40 3.67 57.72 8.84
CA ALA A 40 3.57 56.70 9.88
C ALA A 40 2.13 56.19 10.07
N THR A 41 1.14 57.07 9.97
CA THR A 41 -0.29 56.74 10.09
C THR A 41 -0.76 55.88 8.92
N GLU A 42 -0.32 56.17 7.69
CA GLU A 42 -0.66 55.36 6.52
C GLU A 42 0.03 53.99 6.55
N VAL A 43 1.31 53.92 6.93
CA VAL A 43 2.02 52.64 7.08
C VAL A 43 1.34 51.77 8.15
N PHE A 44 0.95 52.35 9.28
CA PHE A 44 0.25 51.59 10.33
C PHE A 44 -1.15 51.13 9.88
N ARG A 45 -1.86 51.93 9.07
CA ARG A 45 -3.13 51.51 8.44
C ARG A 45 -2.93 50.31 7.51
N GLU A 46 -1.91 50.33 6.66
CA GLU A 46 -1.60 49.21 5.76
C GLU A 46 -1.25 47.92 6.54
N GLU A 47 -0.51 48.04 7.64
CA GLU A 47 -0.20 46.92 8.51
C GLU A 47 -1.46 46.33 9.17
N LEU A 48 -2.35 47.18 9.71
CA LEU A 48 -3.63 46.75 10.28
C LEU A 48 -4.56 46.11 9.23
N ALA A 49 -4.58 46.64 7.99
CA ALA A 49 -5.33 46.03 6.89
C ALA A 49 -4.81 44.61 6.57
N THR A 50 -3.49 44.42 6.59
CA THR A 50 -2.87 43.11 6.40
C THR A 50 -3.23 42.15 7.55
N GLN A 51 -3.22 42.64 8.80
CA GLN A 51 -3.63 41.86 9.97
C GLN A 51 -5.13 41.50 9.93
N ALA A 52 -5.98 42.38 9.41
CA ALA A 52 -7.42 42.10 9.23
C ALA A 52 -7.65 40.94 8.25
N VAL A 53 -6.94 40.93 7.12
CA VAL A 53 -6.99 39.82 6.15
C VAL A 53 -6.56 38.52 6.81
N PHE A 54 -5.44 38.53 7.54
CA PHE A 54 -4.95 37.34 8.24
C PHE A 54 -5.96 36.82 9.30
N ALA A 55 -6.60 37.73 10.04
CA ALA A 55 -7.62 37.37 11.03
C ALA A 55 -8.87 36.73 10.37
N SER A 56 -9.31 37.28 9.22
CA SER A 56 -10.40 36.73 8.43
C SER A 56 -10.06 35.34 7.87
N ASP A 57 -8.87 35.17 7.29
CA ASP A 57 -8.40 33.89 6.75
C ASP A 57 -8.34 32.82 7.83
N ARG A 58 -7.85 33.19 9.02
CA ARG A 58 -7.83 32.31 10.18
C ARG A 58 -9.25 31.91 10.62
N ALA A 59 -10.17 32.86 10.73
CA ALA A 59 -11.56 32.58 11.09
C ALA A 59 -12.24 31.63 10.08
N MET A 60 -11.99 31.84 8.78
CA MET A 60 -12.45 30.95 7.73
C MET A 60 -11.88 29.53 7.88
N CYS A 61 -10.57 29.41 8.11
CA CYS A 61 -9.92 28.11 8.34
C CYS A 61 -10.50 27.38 9.57
N GLU A 62 -10.71 28.11 10.68
CA GLU A 62 -11.32 27.56 11.90
C GLU A 62 -12.75 27.08 11.63
N SER A 63 -13.56 27.84 10.88
CA SER A 63 -14.91 27.45 10.49
C SER A 63 -14.94 26.20 9.59
N ILE A 64 -14.02 26.10 8.63
CA ILE A 64 -13.89 24.93 7.76
C ILE A 64 -13.53 23.70 8.60
N ALA A 65 -12.56 23.83 9.50
CA ALA A 65 -12.15 22.74 10.38
C ALA A 65 -13.29 22.25 11.28
N ASP A 66 -14.08 23.16 11.85
CA ASP A 66 -15.24 22.82 12.68
C ASP A 66 -16.34 22.11 11.87
N ALA A 67 -16.64 22.60 10.66
CA ALA A 67 -17.61 21.95 9.76
C ALA A 67 -17.16 20.52 9.41
N VAL A 68 -15.90 20.34 9.01
CA VAL A 68 -15.34 19.01 8.69
C VAL A 68 -15.38 18.08 9.91
N THR A 69 -15.15 18.60 11.11
CA THR A 69 -15.16 17.80 12.34
C THR A 69 -16.59 17.37 12.71
N LYS A 70 -17.57 18.27 12.59
CA LYS A 70 -18.99 17.98 12.85
C LYS A 70 -19.57 16.98 11.85
N ASP A 71 -19.20 17.12 10.59
CA ASP A 71 -19.69 16.27 9.50
C ASP A 71 -18.87 14.99 9.32
N ALA A 72 -17.88 14.74 10.18
CA ALA A 72 -16.90 13.65 10.01
C ALA A 72 -17.56 12.28 9.82
N ASP A 73 -18.62 11.96 10.57
CA ASP A 73 -19.31 10.68 10.46
C ASP A 73 -20.11 10.56 9.16
N THR A 74 -20.73 11.64 8.71
CA THR A 74 -21.43 11.69 7.42
C THR A 74 -20.42 11.56 6.27
N ILE A 75 -19.28 12.25 6.34
CA ILE A 75 -18.19 12.14 5.35
C ILE A 75 -17.69 10.70 5.24
N ARG A 76 -17.46 10.03 6.39
CA ARG A 76 -17.02 8.63 6.42
C ARG A 76 -18.02 7.66 5.81
N GLN A 77 -19.32 7.92 5.97
CA GLN A 77 -20.38 7.08 5.41
C GLN A 77 -20.53 7.25 3.89
N LEU A 78 -20.25 8.44 3.36
CA LEU A 78 -20.32 8.74 1.93
C LEU A 78 -19.15 8.12 1.14
N ASP A 79 -17.98 7.98 1.76
CA ASP A 79 -16.81 7.35 1.14
C ASP A 79 -16.10 6.40 2.13
N PRO A 80 -16.63 5.17 2.30
CA PRO A 80 -16.05 4.19 3.22
C PRO A 80 -14.66 3.72 2.76
N GLU A 81 -14.37 3.75 1.46
CA GLU A 81 -13.03 3.39 0.96
C GLU A 81 -11.98 4.41 1.36
N GLN A 82 -12.30 5.71 1.24
CA GLN A 82 -11.42 6.78 1.71
C GLN A 82 -11.30 6.78 3.24
N ALA A 83 -12.40 6.55 3.97
CA ALA A 83 -12.37 6.43 5.42
C ALA A 83 -11.44 5.30 5.89
N HIS A 84 -11.41 4.16 5.20
CA HIS A 84 -10.46 3.08 5.50
C HIS A 84 -9.00 3.47 5.21
N ARG A 85 -8.74 4.27 4.16
CA ARG A 85 -7.39 4.81 3.88
C ARG A 85 -6.95 5.82 4.94
N ASP A 86 -7.84 6.69 5.39
CA ASP A 86 -7.53 7.76 6.35
C ASP A 86 -7.25 7.19 7.76
N VAL A 87 -7.93 6.11 8.17
CA VAL A 87 -7.66 5.38 9.43
C VAL A 87 -6.24 4.79 9.47
N GLN A 88 -5.58 4.62 8.31
CA GLN A 88 -4.21 4.10 8.27
C GLN A 88 -3.13 5.16 8.50
N LEU A 89 -3.48 6.45 8.56
CA LEU A 89 -2.53 7.50 8.94
C LEU A 89 -2.41 7.53 10.47
N ASP A 90 -1.26 7.12 11.00
CA ASP A 90 -1.04 7.13 12.45
C ASP A 90 -0.79 8.57 12.96
N ASP A 91 -1.03 8.81 14.25
CA ASP A 91 -0.82 10.12 14.89
C ASP A 91 0.60 10.65 14.66
N GLU A 92 1.59 9.75 14.55
CA GLU A 92 2.98 10.10 14.27
C GLU A 92 3.17 10.67 12.86
N LEU A 93 2.58 10.05 11.84
CA LEU A 93 2.59 10.54 10.47
C LEU A 93 1.88 11.89 10.36
N VAL A 94 0.77 12.07 11.07
CA VAL A 94 0.06 13.35 11.15
C VAL A 94 0.97 14.43 11.74
N ASP A 95 1.69 14.13 12.82
CA ASP A 95 2.62 15.08 13.43
C ASP A 95 3.80 15.42 12.50
N LYS A 96 4.33 14.45 11.74
CA LYS A 96 5.34 14.72 10.71
C LYS A 96 4.80 15.62 9.60
N LEU A 97 3.57 15.39 9.16
CA LEU A 97 2.90 16.22 8.14
C LEU A 97 2.66 17.64 8.65
N LYS A 98 2.25 17.82 9.92
CA LYS A 98 2.16 19.15 10.54
C LYS A 98 3.49 19.89 10.48
N VAL A 99 4.60 19.21 10.79
CA VAL A 99 5.92 19.83 10.75
C VAL A 99 6.37 20.18 9.32
N LEU A 100 6.02 19.35 8.33
CA LEU A 100 6.42 19.58 6.93
C LEU A 100 5.61 20.66 6.22
N TYR A 101 4.31 20.76 6.52
CA TYR A 101 3.37 21.55 5.73
C TYR A 101 2.69 22.69 6.49
N VAL A 102 2.65 22.65 7.83
CA VAL A 102 1.90 23.62 8.64
C VAL A 102 2.83 24.55 9.41
N THR A 103 3.89 24.03 10.04
CA THR A 103 4.94 24.89 10.58
C THR A 103 5.79 25.35 9.40
N GLY A 104 5.63 26.62 8.99
CA GLY A 104 6.29 27.19 7.81
C GLY A 104 7.77 26.84 7.74
N ARG A 105 8.29 26.68 6.51
CA ARG A 105 9.69 26.40 6.19
C ARG A 105 10.64 27.16 7.13
N GLU A 106 11.11 26.48 8.17
CA GLU A 106 12.43 26.75 8.70
C GLU A 106 13.37 26.29 7.59
N GLU A 107 13.71 27.21 6.68
CA GLU A 107 14.82 27.03 5.76
C GLU A 107 16.00 26.49 6.59
N PRO A 108 16.66 25.40 6.17
CA PRO A 108 17.80 24.89 6.91
C PRO A 108 18.81 26.03 7.00
N GLU A 109 19.11 26.47 8.22
CA GLU A 109 20.20 27.40 8.46
C GLU A 109 21.44 26.79 7.82
N LYS A 110 21.90 27.40 6.72
CA LYS A 110 23.22 27.11 6.18
C LYS A 110 24.18 27.23 7.34
N HIS A 111 24.90 26.14 7.62
CA HIS A 111 25.95 26.08 8.62
C HIS A 111 27.04 27.10 8.24
N TYR A 112 26.89 28.33 8.69
CA TYR A 112 28.01 29.25 8.77
C TYR A 112 28.80 28.82 9.99
N GLN A 113 29.97 28.24 9.72
CA GLN A 113 30.98 28.03 10.75
C GLN A 113 31.33 29.40 11.32
N ASP A 114 31.19 29.47 12.63
CA ASP A 114 31.46 30.62 13.48
C ASP A 114 32.90 31.12 13.24
N GLN A 115 33.04 32.27 12.60
CA GLN A 115 34.27 33.05 12.59
C GLN A 115 33.94 34.54 12.48
N ASP A 116 33.96 35.16 13.65
CA ASP A 116 34.45 36.51 13.94
C ASP A 116 33.61 37.77 13.61
N SER A 117 33.41 38.53 14.71
CA SER A 117 33.60 39.99 14.85
C SER A 117 32.43 40.96 14.60
N GLU A 118 31.95 41.50 15.72
CA GLU A 118 31.57 42.91 15.96
C GLU A 118 30.66 43.62 14.95
N LEU A 119 29.34 43.62 15.23
CA LEU A 119 28.46 44.76 14.95
C LEU A 119 27.43 44.91 16.09
N PRO A 120 27.28 46.09 16.72
CA PRO A 120 26.28 46.32 17.75
C PRO A 120 25.07 47.02 17.13
N GLU A 121 23.95 46.31 16.91
CA GLU A 121 22.68 46.98 16.63
C GLU A 121 21.51 46.20 17.21
N ALA A 122 20.90 46.83 18.22
CA ALA A 122 19.77 46.34 18.97
C ALA A 122 18.55 46.16 18.06
N LYS A 123 18.15 44.90 17.82
CA LYS A 123 16.81 44.57 17.34
C LYS A 123 15.92 44.35 18.57
N SER A 124 14.78 45.05 18.59
CA SER A 124 13.74 45.01 19.62
C SER A 124 13.48 43.59 20.15
N SER A 125 13.54 43.46 21.48
CA SER A 125 13.72 42.23 22.24
C SER A 125 12.45 41.38 22.45
N SER A 126 11.47 41.41 21.54
CA SER A 126 10.30 40.50 21.57
C SER A 126 10.20 39.60 20.34
N TRP A 127 10.49 40.12 19.14
CA TRP A 127 10.47 39.34 17.90
C TRP A 127 11.71 38.43 17.75
N GLY A 128 12.85 38.84 18.32
CA GLY A 128 14.07 38.02 18.36
C GLY A 128 14.02 36.89 19.39
N ALA A 129 13.31 37.08 20.51
CA ALA A 129 13.18 36.09 21.59
C ALA A 129 12.22 34.93 21.24
N SER A 130 11.35 35.13 20.25
CA SER A 130 10.39 34.11 19.79
C SER A 130 11.01 33.08 18.85
N ARG A 131 12.22 33.32 18.34
CA ARG A 131 13.01 32.33 17.60
C ARG A 131 13.86 31.49 18.54
N ALA A 132 13.24 30.90 19.57
CA ALA A 132 13.80 29.67 20.11
C ALA A 132 13.62 28.62 19.01
N VAL A 133 14.63 28.44 18.16
CA VAL A 133 14.67 27.37 17.17
C VAL A 133 14.42 26.08 17.95
N LYS A 134 13.19 25.57 17.90
CA LYS A 134 12.83 24.32 18.56
C LYS A 134 13.59 23.25 17.82
N ARG A 135 14.79 22.92 18.30
CA ARG A 135 15.61 21.84 17.72
C ARG A 135 14.73 20.62 17.61
N ARG A 136 14.53 20.15 16.38
CA ARG A 136 13.66 19.02 16.10
C ARG A 136 14.22 17.80 16.83
N PRO A 137 13.36 16.97 17.44
CA PRO A 137 13.82 15.78 18.11
C PRO A 137 14.52 14.86 17.10
N LYS A 138 15.72 14.40 17.45
CA LYS A 138 16.47 13.43 16.64
C LYS A 138 16.05 12.00 16.97
N ARG A 139 16.22 11.11 16.00
CA ARG A 139 15.87 9.69 16.01
C ARG A 139 16.96 8.89 15.33
N ASN A 140 17.25 7.70 15.83
CA ASN A 140 18.35 6.87 15.35
C ASN A 140 17.85 5.83 14.34
N CYS A 141 18.52 5.72 13.21
CA CYS A 141 18.17 4.73 12.20
C CYS A 141 18.78 3.36 12.53
N THR A 142 17.94 2.33 12.62
CA THR A 142 18.35 0.93 12.86
C THR A 142 19.24 0.36 11.74
N GLY A 143 19.07 0.81 10.49
CA GLY A 143 19.84 0.32 9.34
C GLY A 143 21.30 0.79 9.29
N CYS A 144 21.53 2.11 9.41
CA CYS A 144 22.86 2.72 9.31
C CYS A 144 23.47 3.17 10.66
N GLY A 145 22.67 3.25 11.72
CA GLY A 145 23.10 3.71 13.05
C GLY A 145 23.23 5.22 13.21
N GLU A 146 22.87 6.01 12.19
CA GLU A 146 22.97 7.48 12.21
C GLU A 146 21.71 8.16 12.76
N ASP A 147 21.87 9.38 13.28
CA ASP A 147 20.78 10.19 13.82
C ASP A 147 20.20 11.16 12.78
N PHE A 148 18.89 11.13 12.62
CA PHE A 148 18.13 11.97 11.70
C PHE A 148 17.05 12.75 12.44
N ASP A 149 16.56 13.84 11.83
CA ASP A 149 15.36 14.51 12.33
C ASP A 149 14.17 13.56 12.31
N PHE A 150 13.33 13.62 13.34
CA PHE A 150 12.11 12.80 13.46
C PHE A 150 11.26 12.77 12.17
N ILE A 151 11.19 13.86 11.41
CA ILE A 151 10.45 13.95 10.14
C ILE A 151 11.03 13.12 8.98
N ASN A 152 12.27 12.64 9.12
CA ASN A 152 13.02 11.91 8.09
C ASN A 152 13.23 10.44 8.44
N VAL A 153 12.60 9.98 9.51
CA VAL A 153 12.68 8.60 9.99
C VAL A 153 11.30 7.96 9.90
N ALA A 154 11.22 6.77 9.33
CA ALA A 154 10.02 5.97 9.24
C ALA A 154 9.96 4.95 10.38
N ARG A 155 8.82 4.84 11.05
CA ARG A 155 8.61 3.87 12.13
C ARG A 155 7.91 2.63 11.60
N CYS A 156 8.54 1.48 11.77
CA CYS A 156 7.97 0.18 11.41
C CYS A 156 6.93 -0.29 12.45
N PRO A 157 6.06 -1.25 12.10
CA PRO A 157 5.11 -1.84 13.06
C PRO A 157 5.76 -2.45 14.31
N CYS A 158 7.01 -2.89 14.21
CA CYS A 158 7.81 -3.39 15.32
C CYS A 158 8.52 -2.30 16.14
N SER A 159 8.17 -1.02 15.94
CA SER A 159 8.77 0.18 16.57
C SER A 159 10.20 0.54 16.17
N HIS A 160 10.89 -0.27 15.35
CA HIS A 160 12.18 0.12 14.77
C HIS A 160 12.04 1.26 13.76
N GLU A 161 13.10 2.05 13.65
CA GLU A 161 13.13 3.32 12.95
C GLU A 161 14.15 3.27 11.81
N TYR A 162 13.78 3.71 10.60
CA TYR A 162 14.66 3.72 9.43
C TYR A 162 14.69 5.09 8.76
N CYS A 163 15.88 5.56 8.38
CA CYS A 163 15.98 6.73 7.50
C CYS A 163 15.43 6.40 6.11
N ARG A 164 15.16 7.46 5.32
CA ARG A 164 14.64 7.34 3.94
C ARG A 164 15.45 6.39 3.06
N GLU A 165 16.78 6.45 3.15
CA GLU A 165 17.68 5.65 2.32
C GLU A 165 17.67 4.17 2.70
N CYS A 166 17.79 3.85 4.00
CA CYS A 166 17.74 2.47 4.47
C CYS A 166 16.36 1.84 4.21
N LEU A 167 15.28 2.59 4.44
CA LEU A 167 13.94 2.12 4.12
C LEU A 167 13.77 1.88 2.61
N GLY A 168 14.20 2.83 1.78
CA GLY A 168 14.18 2.67 0.32
C GLY A 168 14.95 1.44 -0.15
N SER A 169 16.10 1.17 0.47
CA SER A 169 16.92 0.00 0.17
C SER A 169 16.21 -1.32 0.52
N LEU A 170 15.48 -1.38 1.63
CA LEU A 170 14.66 -2.56 1.99
C LEU A 170 13.58 -2.84 0.94
N PHE A 171 12.88 -1.79 0.48
CA PHE A 171 11.87 -1.92 -0.56
C PHE A 171 12.48 -2.32 -1.91
N GLU A 172 13.58 -1.67 -2.33
CA GLU A 172 14.27 -2.01 -3.58
C GLU A 172 14.77 -3.46 -3.57
N ALA A 173 15.38 -3.92 -2.46
CA ALA A 173 15.84 -5.29 -2.31
C ALA A 173 14.70 -6.29 -2.45
N SER A 174 13.51 -5.99 -1.90
CA SER A 174 12.32 -6.85 -2.04
C SER A 174 11.69 -6.85 -3.44
N ILE A 175 12.01 -5.88 -4.30
CA ILE A 175 11.63 -5.88 -5.72
C ILE A 175 12.56 -6.80 -6.51
N VAL A 176 13.86 -6.77 -6.21
CA VAL A 176 14.89 -7.53 -6.93
C VAL A 176 14.90 -8.99 -6.51
N ASP A 177 14.92 -9.25 -5.19
CA ASP A 177 14.99 -10.58 -4.60
C ASP A 177 13.63 -10.96 -3.99
N GLU A 178 13.00 -11.97 -4.58
CA GLU A 178 11.69 -12.46 -4.15
C GLU A 178 11.71 -13.09 -2.75
N SER A 179 12.86 -13.59 -2.28
CA SER A 179 12.99 -14.15 -0.92
C SER A 179 12.89 -13.08 0.17
N LEU A 180 13.21 -11.84 -0.19
CA LEU A 180 13.11 -10.66 0.65
C LEU A 180 11.72 -10.01 0.58
N TYR A 181 10.83 -10.51 -0.28
CA TYR A 181 9.44 -10.09 -0.33
C TYR A 181 8.59 -10.85 0.71
N PRO A 182 7.61 -10.19 1.38
CA PRO A 182 7.46 -8.74 1.47
C PRO A 182 8.60 -8.10 2.29
N PRO A 183 8.88 -6.79 2.13
CA PRO A 183 9.85 -6.10 2.96
C PRO A 183 9.46 -6.22 4.44
N ARG A 184 10.41 -6.66 5.26
CA ARG A 184 10.19 -7.01 6.68
C ARG A 184 11.18 -6.31 7.59
N CYS A 185 10.72 -5.97 8.79
CA CYS A 185 11.58 -5.67 9.94
C CYS A 185 11.12 -6.54 11.12
N CYS A 186 12.04 -7.26 11.76
CA CYS A 186 11.72 -8.21 12.84
C CYS A 186 10.63 -9.23 12.46
N GLN A 187 10.67 -9.73 11.23
CA GLN A 187 9.66 -10.62 10.64
C GLN A 187 8.25 -10.01 10.46
N GLN A 188 8.06 -8.73 10.76
CA GLN A 188 6.81 -8.02 10.50
C GLN A 188 6.86 -7.31 9.15
N ARG A 189 5.81 -7.45 8.33
CA ARG A 189 5.67 -6.74 7.05
C ARG A 189 5.69 -5.24 7.29
N ILE A 190 6.51 -4.52 6.51
CA ILE A 190 6.51 -3.06 6.49
C ILE A 190 5.47 -2.61 5.45
N PRO A 191 4.34 -1.99 5.85
CA PRO A 191 3.30 -1.59 4.92
C PRO A 191 3.72 -0.38 4.08
N LEU A 192 3.54 -0.49 2.75
CA LEU A 192 3.93 0.56 1.80
C LEU A 192 3.20 1.88 2.04
N ASP A 193 1.88 1.84 2.24
CA ASP A 193 1.06 3.06 2.26
C ASP A 193 1.35 3.95 3.47
N GLN A 194 1.61 3.37 4.65
CA GLN A 194 2.03 4.12 5.86
C GLN A 194 3.42 4.74 5.72
N ASN A 195 4.28 4.14 4.89
CA ASN A 195 5.67 4.55 4.71
C ASN A 195 5.89 5.38 3.43
N ARG A 196 4.83 5.66 2.68
CA ARG A 196 4.90 6.26 1.34
C ARG A 196 5.59 7.62 1.31
N ILE A 197 5.44 8.43 2.36
CA ILE A 197 6.06 9.78 2.44
C ILE A 197 7.60 9.74 2.55
N PHE A 198 8.15 8.59 2.92
CA PHE A 198 9.59 8.38 3.09
C PHE A 198 10.25 7.78 1.85
N LEU A 199 9.46 7.29 0.89
CA LEU A 199 9.90 6.62 -0.32
C LEU A 199 9.76 7.54 -1.54
N THR A 200 10.57 7.31 -2.57
CA THR A 200 10.44 8.06 -3.82
C THR A 200 9.21 7.60 -4.61
N PRO A 201 8.51 8.50 -5.33
CA PRO A 201 7.35 8.11 -6.15
C PRO A 201 7.67 7.03 -7.18
N ASP A 202 8.88 7.07 -7.75
CA ASP A 202 9.38 6.05 -8.68
C ASP A 202 9.44 4.66 -8.02
N LEU A 203 10.07 4.55 -6.84
CA LEU A 203 10.17 3.29 -6.09
C LEU A 203 8.79 2.74 -5.72
N VAL A 204 7.89 3.61 -5.24
CA VAL A 204 6.50 3.23 -4.93
C VAL A 204 5.80 2.69 -6.18
N GLY A 205 5.95 3.36 -7.32
CA GLY A 205 5.37 2.95 -8.60
C GLY A 205 5.88 1.58 -9.05
N ARG A 206 7.20 1.36 -9.00
CA ARG A 206 7.83 0.08 -9.35
C ARG A 206 7.39 -1.05 -8.41
N PHE A 207 7.35 -0.78 -7.11
CA PHE A 207 6.89 -1.76 -6.11
C PHE A 207 5.44 -2.17 -6.38
N LYS A 208 4.52 -1.20 -6.53
CA LYS A 208 3.10 -1.48 -6.83
C LYS A 208 2.92 -2.21 -8.17
N ALA A 209 3.72 -1.88 -9.18
CA ALA A 209 3.67 -2.56 -10.47
C ALA A 209 4.09 -4.04 -10.38
N LYS A 210 5.02 -4.36 -9.47
CA LYS A 210 5.53 -5.72 -9.28
C LYS A 210 4.80 -6.51 -8.18
N GLU A 211 4.01 -5.85 -7.33
CA GLU A 211 3.30 -6.46 -6.19
C GLU A 211 2.50 -7.70 -6.59
N MET A 212 1.70 -7.63 -7.66
CA MET A 212 0.93 -8.78 -8.15
C MET A 212 1.82 -9.96 -8.59
N GLU A 213 2.95 -9.67 -9.22
CA GLU A 213 3.91 -10.70 -9.62
C GLU A 213 4.54 -11.34 -8.38
N LEU A 214 4.93 -10.55 -7.39
CA LEU A 214 5.59 -11.00 -6.16
C LEU A 214 4.65 -11.81 -5.24
N GLU A 215 3.37 -11.46 -5.19
CA GLU A 215 2.36 -12.17 -4.39
C GLU A 215 1.88 -13.49 -5.01
N THR A 216 2.11 -13.69 -6.32
CA THR A 216 1.68 -14.90 -7.00
C THR A 216 2.66 -16.04 -6.71
N SER A 217 2.23 -17.13 -6.05
CA SER A 217 3.11 -18.27 -5.74
C SER A 217 3.57 -19.02 -6.99
N ASN A 218 2.63 -19.44 -7.85
CA ASN A 218 2.90 -20.24 -9.04
C ASN A 218 3.00 -19.35 -10.29
N LYS A 219 4.02 -18.49 -10.34
CA LYS A 219 4.21 -17.54 -11.43
C LYS A 219 4.36 -18.27 -12.77
N VAL A 220 3.80 -17.65 -13.80
CA VAL A 220 3.92 -18.12 -15.17
C VAL A 220 4.39 -16.95 -16.00
N TYR A 221 5.51 -17.14 -16.68
CA TYR A 221 6.06 -16.17 -17.63
C TYR A 221 5.80 -16.63 -19.05
N CYS A 222 5.76 -15.70 -19.99
CA CYS A 222 5.72 -16.06 -21.40
C CYS A 222 6.97 -16.88 -21.77
N HIS A 223 6.80 -18.04 -22.39
CA HIS A 223 7.92 -18.91 -22.78
C HIS A 223 8.81 -18.29 -23.88
N ALA A 224 8.30 -17.28 -24.60
CA ALA A 224 9.04 -16.64 -25.67
C ALA A 224 10.17 -15.79 -25.06
N PRO A 225 11.45 -16.07 -25.38
CA PRO A 225 12.59 -15.41 -24.73
C PRO A 225 12.59 -13.88 -24.86
N GLU A 226 12.19 -13.37 -26.02
CA GLU A 226 12.08 -11.93 -26.30
C GLU A 226 10.92 -11.25 -25.55
N CYS A 227 9.98 -12.02 -25.00
CA CYS A 227 8.81 -11.51 -24.30
C CYS A 227 8.99 -11.60 -22.79
N SER A 228 9.18 -12.83 -22.27
CA SER A 228 9.39 -13.18 -20.85
C SER A 228 8.49 -12.43 -19.86
N THR A 229 7.34 -11.95 -20.32
CA THR A 229 6.44 -11.09 -19.54
C THR A 229 5.64 -11.97 -18.58
N PHE A 230 5.53 -11.54 -17.33
CA PHE A 230 4.66 -12.17 -16.33
C PHE A 230 3.21 -12.26 -16.85
N VAL A 231 2.58 -13.42 -16.65
CA VAL A 231 1.20 -13.68 -17.05
C VAL A 231 0.31 -13.67 -15.80
N PRO A 232 -0.56 -12.65 -15.63
CA PRO A 232 -1.43 -12.58 -14.45
C PRO A 232 -2.35 -13.80 -14.32
N PRO A 233 -2.70 -14.24 -13.08
CA PRO A 233 -3.51 -15.44 -12.84
C PRO A 233 -4.81 -15.51 -13.65
N ARG A 234 -5.46 -14.36 -13.90
CA ARG A 234 -6.69 -14.26 -14.71
C ARG A 234 -6.54 -14.75 -16.16
N PHE A 235 -5.32 -14.84 -16.69
CA PHE A 235 -5.01 -15.34 -18.03
C PHE A 235 -4.42 -16.75 -18.02
N VAL A 236 -4.42 -17.40 -16.86
CA VAL A 236 -4.02 -18.79 -16.68
C VAL A 236 -5.28 -19.66 -16.67
N ASN A 237 -5.30 -20.68 -17.53
CA ASN A 237 -6.33 -21.69 -17.55
C ASN A 237 -5.79 -22.96 -16.88
N GLU A 238 -6.18 -23.18 -15.63
CA GLU A 238 -5.73 -24.32 -14.83
C GLU A 238 -6.22 -25.66 -15.42
N VAL A 239 -7.46 -25.72 -15.91
CA VAL A 239 -8.04 -26.94 -16.50
C VAL A 239 -7.25 -27.42 -17.73
N LYS A 240 -6.78 -26.48 -18.55
CA LYS A 240 -6.00 -26.77 -19.77
C LYS A 240 -4.50 -26.65 -19.56
N ASN A 241 -4.03 -26.42 -18.33
CA ASN A 241 -2.63 -26.17 -17.99
C ASN A 241 -1.93 -25.18 -18.95
N THR A 242 -2.65 -24.13 -19.36
CA THR A 242 -2.16 -23.17 -20.36
C THR A 242 -2.38 -21.73 -19.92
N ALA A 243 -1.35 -20.90 -20.03
CA ALA A 243 -1.41 -19.46 -19.81
C ALA A 243 -1.29 -18.69 -21.14
N VAL A 244 -2.06 -17.60 -21.28
CA VAL A 244 -2.05 -16.75 -22.48
C VAL A 244 -1.35 -15.43 -22.18
N CYS A 245 -0.26 -15.13 -22.90
CA CYS A 245 0.48 -13.90 -22.69
C CYS A 245 -0.32 -12.66 -23.08
N VAL A 246 -0.42 -11.68 -22.18
CA VAL A 246 -1.14 -10.42 -22.44
C VAL A 246 -0.49 -9.57 -23.55
N LYS A 247 0.85 -9.62 -23.66
CA LYS A 247 1.66 -8.81 -24.58
C LYS A 247 1.70 -9.38 -26.00
N CYS A 248 2.15 -10.63 -26.15
CA CYS A 248 2.36 -11.25 -27.48
C CYS A 248 1.34 -12.33 -27.85
N LYS A 249 0.34 -12.60 -26.99
CA LYS A 249 -0.73 -13.60 -27.19
C LYS A 249 -0.27 -15.06 -27.34
N LYS A 250 1.03 -15.35 -27.26
CA LYS A 250 1.57 -16.71 -27.23
C LYS A 250 1.10 -17.47 -25.99
N ARG A 251 0.99 -18.80 -26.13
CA ARG A 251 0.50 -19.71 -25.10
C ARG A 251 1.66 -20.46 -24.43
N THR A 252 1.70 -20.50 -23.12
CA THR A 252 2.72 -21.18 -22.30
C THR A 252 2.08 -22.32 -21.53
N CYS A 253 2.72 -23.49 -21.46
CA CYS A 253 2.31 -24.58 -20.58
C CYS A 253 2.64 -24.24 -19.11
N THR A 254 1.69 -24.38 -18.19
CA THR A 254 1.88 -24.00 -16.79
C THR A 254 2.78 -24.96 -16.01
N ILE A 255 2.93 -26.19 -16.50
CA ILE A 255 3.71 -27.28 -15.89
C ILE A 255 5.18 -27.17 -16.30
N CYS A 256 5.49 -27.37 -17.59
CA CYS A 256 6.86 -27.32 -18.09
C CYS A 256 7.42 -25.90 -18.32
N LYS A 257 6.58 -24.87 -18.17
CA LYS A 257 6.90 -23.45 -18.47
C LYS A 257 7.35 -23.18 -19.92
N GLY A 258 7.25 -24.17 -20.81
CA GLY A 258 7.57 -24.07 -22.23
C GLY A 258 6.38 -23.66 -23.09
N ALA A 259 6.53 -23.79 -24.42
CA ALA A 259 5.44 -23.57 -25.36
C ALA A 259 4.26 -24.51 -25.06
N ALA A 260 3.03 -24.00 -25.17
CA ALA A 260 1.85 -24.84 -25.02
C ALA A 260 1.84 -25.95 -26.08
N HIS A 261 1.48 -27.16 -25.66
CA HIS A 261 1.46 -28.36 -26.50
C HIS A 261 0.09 -29.04 -26.41
N ALA A 262 -0.19 -29.93 -27.37
CA ALA A 262 -1.37 -30.79 -27.35
C ALA A 262 -1.07 -32.05 -26.54
N GLY A 263 -2.09 -32.59 -25.86
CA GLY A 263 -1.96 -33.76 -24.99
C GLY A 263 -1.27 -33.47 -23.66
N ASP A 264 -0.92 -34.54 -22.94
CA ASP A 264 -0.33 -34.46 -21.61
C ASP A 264 1.08 -33.86 -21.65
N CYS A 265 1.43 -33.15 -20.57
CA CYS A 265 2.78 -32.62 -20.44
C CYS A 265 3.74 -33.75 -20.07
N PRO A 266 4.86 -33.93 -20.81
CA PRO A 266 5.85 -34.94 -20.46
C PRO A 266 6.53 -34.68 -19.12
N GLN A 267 6.49 -33.43 -18.63
CA GLN A 267 7.00 -33.03 -17.31
C GLN A 267 5.93 -33.03 -16.21
N ASP A 268 4.70 -33.50 -16.51
CA ASP A 268 3.68 -33.71 -15.49
C ASP A 268 3.96 -35.01 -14.73
N HIS A 269 4.65 -34.89 -13.60
CA HIS A 269 4.98 -36.03 -12.75
C HIS A 269 3.75 -36.80 -12.26
N GLY A 270 2.60 -36.14 -12.05
CA GLY A 270 1.38 -36.80 -11.62
C GLY A 270 0.83 -37.72 -12.71
N ILE A 271 0.79 -37.23 -13.94
CA ILE A 271 0.39 -38.06 -15.09
C ILE A 271 1.40 -39.19 -15.32
N GLN A 272 2.71 -38.92 -15.24
CA GLN A 272 3.72 -39.97 -15.42
C GLN A 272 3.56 -41.11 -14.40
N GLN A 273 3.31 -40.80 -13.13
CA GLN A 273 3.07 -41.82 -12.10
C GLN A 273 1.81 -42.65 -12.39
N VAL A 274 0.72 -42.00 -12.83
CA VAL A 274 -0.51 -42.71 -13.23
C VAL A 274 -0.25 -43.64 -14.41
N LEU A 275 0.56 -43.21 -15.38
CA LEU A 275 0.92 -44.02 -16.54
C LEU A 275 1.84 -45.19 -16.18
N GLU A 276 2.77 -44.99 -15.25
CA GLU A 276 3.64 -46.05 -14.75
C GLU A 276 2.83 -47.12 -14.00
N LEU A 277 1.92 -46.70 -13.12
CA LEU A 277 0.99 -47.62 -12.44
C LEU A 277 0.10 -48.35 -13.44
N ALA A 278 -0.43 -47.63 -14.44
CA ALA A 278 -1.23 -48.24 -15.49
C ALA A 278 -0.47 -49.33 -16.24
N ALA A 279 0.82 -49.11 -16.54
CA ALA A 279 1.65 -50.10 -17.20
C ALA A 279 1.90 -51.34 -16.31
N GLN A 280 2.04 -51.16 -14.99
CA GLN A 280 2.22 -52.25 -14.03
C GLN A 280 0.96 -53.12 -13.89
N GLU A 281 -0.21 -52.49 -13.84
CA GLU A 281 -1.51 -53.15 -13.71
C GLU A 281 -2.10 -53.63 -15.05
N GLY A 282 -1.39 -53.40 -16.17
CA GLY A 282 -1.84 -53.77 -17.51
C GLY A 282 -2.99 -52.90 -18.05
N TRP A 283 -3.30 -51.77 -17.42
CA TRP A 283 -4.28 -50.80 -17.89
C TRP A 283 -3.79 -50.11 -19.17
N GLN A 284 -4.72 -49.72 -20.03
CA GLN A 284 -4.43 -49.11 -21.33
C GLN A 284 -5.00 -47.70 -21.41
N ARG A 285 -4.47 -46.85 -22.30
CA ARG A 285 -5.07 -45.54 -22.59
C ARG A 285 -6.05 -45.65 -23.74
N CYS A 286 -7.22 -45.04 -23.60
CA CYS A 286 -8.15 -44.86 -24.72
C CYS A 286 -7.50 -43.96 -25.80
N TYR A 287 -7.52 -44.38 -27.07
CA TYR A 287 -6.92 -43.63 -28.17
C TYR A 287 -7.59 -42.28 -28.48
N ASN A 288 -8.86 -42.09 -28.08
CA ASN A 288 -9.62 -40.88 -28.37
C ASN A 288 -9.56 -39.86 -27.22
N CYS A 289 -9.84 -40.30 -25.98
CA CYS A 289 -9.91 -39.41 -24.82
C CYS A 289 -8.71 -39.47 -23.89
N PHE A 290 -7.75 -40.37 -24.16
CA PHE A 290 -6.52 -40.58 -23.40
C PHE A 290 -6.70 -40.95 -21.92
N ARG A 291 -7.91 -41.27 -21.46
CA ARG A 291 -8.12 -41.80 -20.10
C ARG A 291 -7.55 -43.21 -19.97
N VAL A 292 -7.02 -43.52 -18.79
CA VAL A 292 -6.57 -44.87 -18.43
C VAL A 292 -7.79 -45.75 -18.13
N VAL A 293 -7.82 -46.95 -18.70
CA VAL A 293 -8.90 -47.92 -18.58
C VAL A 293 -8.34 -49.30 -18.19
N GLU A 294 -8.99 -49.94 -17.22
CA GLU A 294 -8.72 -51.31 -16.81
C GLU A 294 -9.49 -52.29 -17.70
N LEU A 295 -8.84 -53.39 -18.10
CA LEU A 295 -9.52 -54.49 -18.78
C LEU A 295 -10.05 -55.48 -17.75
N GLY A 296 -11.35 -55.39 -17.43
CA GLY A 296 -11.98 -56.28 -16.44
C GLY A 296 -12.02 -57.76 -16.87
N THR A 297 -12.71 -58.09 -17.97
CA THR A 297 -12.78 -59.44 -18.58
C THR A 297 -13.22 -59.35 -20.05
N GLY A 298 -12.71 -60.21 -20.94
CA GLY A 298 -13.19 -60.33 -22.33
C GLY A 298 -12.26 -59.78 -23.43
N CYS A 299 -12.76 -59.79 -24.68
CA CYS A 299 -12.01 -59.57 -25.93
C CYS A 299 -11.40 -58.16 -26.06
N TYR A 300 -10.24 -58.06 -26.73
CA TYR A 300 -9.43 -56.85 -26.96
C TYR A 300 -10.08 -55.75 -27.83
N HIS A 301 -11.37 -55.83 -28.13
CA HIS A 301 -12.05 -54.87 -28.98
C HIS A 301 -12.54 -53.67 -28.16
N MET A 302 -11.74 -52.59 -28.12
CA MET A 302 -12.20 -51.30 -27.58
C MET A 302 -13.17 -50.65 -28.57
N SER A 303 -14.47 -50.84 -28.37
CA SER A 303 -15.51 -50.11 -29.11
C SER A 303 -15.66 -48.69 -28.56
N GLU A 304 -15.59 -47.67 -29.41
CA GLU A 304 -16.05 -46.32 -29.08
C GLU A 304 -17.48 -46.38 -28.53
N PRO A 305 -17.82 -45.63 -27.46
CA PRO A 305 -19.22 -45.40 -27.13
C PRO A 305 -19.80 -44.47 -28.19
N THR A 306 -20.24 -45.04 -29.30
CA THR A 306 -21.04 -44.32 -30.30
C THR A 306 -22.40 -44.00 -29.68
N THR A 307 -22.59 -42.71 -29.48
CA THR A 307 -23.81 -41.98 -29.16
C THR A 307 -25.11 -42.60 -29.67
N THR A 308 -26.01 -42.91 -28.73
CA THR A 308 -27.43 -42.56 -28.78
C THR A 308 -27.88 -42.13 -27.38
N PHE A 309 -28.38 -40.89 -27.27
CA PHE A 309 -29.23 -40.25 -26.24
C PHE A 309 -29.27 -40.86 -24.81
N SER A 310 -29.22 -40.13 -23.70
CA SER A 310 -29.23 -38.72 -23.34
C SER A 310 -28.99 -38.69 -21.82
N TRP A 311 -28.12 -37.78 -21.34
CA TRP A 311 -27.93 -37.33 -19.96
C TRP A 311 -28.76 -38.02 -18.87
N HIS A 312 -28.18 -39.00 -18.16
CA HIS A 312 -28.59 -39.22 -16.76
C HIS A 312 -27.55 -39.78 -15.78
N ASP A 313 -26.36 -40.24 -16.18
CA ASP A 313 -25.36 -40.69 -15.18
C ASP A 313 -23.94 -40.23 -15.52
N CYS A 314 -23.71 -38.93 -15.35
CA CYS A 314 -22.41 -38.48 -14.88
C CYS A 314 -22.59 -38.24 -13.38
N TRP A 315 -21.85 -39.00 -12.56
CA TRP A 315 -21.79 -39.02 -11.08
C TRP A 315 -22.70 -40.04 -10.36
N LEU A 316 -22.16 -41.24 -10.09
CA LEU A 316 -21.79 -41.58 -8.71
C LEU A 316 -20.71 -42.68 -8.64
N THR A 317 -19.55 -42.27 -8.12
CA THR A 317 -18.62 -43.04 -7.27
C THR A 317 -17.97 -44.32 -7.80
N ARG A 318 -16.79 -44.14 -8.42
CA ARG A 318 -15.54 -44.81 -7.99
C ARG A 318 -14.31 -44.07 -8.53
N GLY A 319 -14.12 -42.86 -8.02
CA GLY A 319 -12.87 -42.12 -8.11
C GLY A 319 -12.55 -41.60 -6.71
N ILE A 320 -11.31 -41.83 -6.26
CA ILE A 320 -10.72 -41.46 -4.97
C ILE A 320 -11.00 -42.45 -3.82
N ALA A 321 -10.25 -43.55 -3.75
CA ALA A 321 -9.96 -44.25 -2.49
C ALA A 321 -8.76 -45.22 -2.63
N LEU A 322 -7.59 -44.77 -3.09
CA LEU A 322 -6.35 -45.56 -3.01
C LEU A 322 -5.15 -44.68 -2.62
N LEU A 323 -5.28 -43.94 -1.52
CA LEU A 323 -4.14 -43.32 -0.82
C LEU A 323 -4.30 -43.32 0.71
N LEU A 324 -5.07 -44.26 1.27
CA LEU A 324 -5.15 -44.50 2.73
C LEU A 324 -5.24 -45.99 3.04
N GLN A 325 -4.28 -46.77 2.57
CA GLN A 325 -4.13 -48.18 2.97
C GLN A 325 -2.66 -48.56 3.21
N HIS A 326 -1.93 -47.66 3.88
CA HIS A 326 -0.59 -47.94 4.42
C HIS A 326 -0.50 -47.75 5.95
N VAL A 327 -1.62 -47.63 6.68
CA VAL A 327 -1.59 -47.47 8.17
C VAL A 327 -2.43 -48.51 8.94
N ALA A 328 -3.16 -49.42 8.27
CA ALA A 328 -4.06 -50.36 8.96
C ALA A 328 -3.56 -51.82 8.96
N VAL A 329 -2.25 -52.06 9.11
CA VAL A 329 -1.66 -53.41 9.26
C VAL A 329 -1.37 -53.75 10.75
N GLU A 330 -1.50 -52.83 11.70
CA GLU A 330 -1.04 -53.07 13.08
C GLU A 330 -2.07 -53.50 14.14
N HIS A 331 -3.38 -53.59 13.84
CA HIS A 331 -4.37 -53.98 14.88
C HIS A 331 -5.29 -55.13 14.46
N ASN A 332 -4.67 -56.28 14.20
CA ASN A 332 -5.22 -57.64 14.15
C ASN A 332 -6.59 -57.82 14.87
N PHE A 333 -7.71 -57.63 14.14
CA PHE A 333 -9.06 -57.94 14.61
C PHE A 333 -9.77 -58.88 13.63
N ALA A 334 -10.25 -60.01 14.17
CA ALA A 334 -11.04 -61.01 13.47
C ALA A 334 -12.50 -60.55 13.36
N ILE A 335 -13.11 -60.76 12.18
CA ILE A 335 -14.56 -60.62 12.00
C ILE A 335 -15.11 -61.99 11.59
N SER A 336 -15.98 -62.54 12.44
CA SER A 336 -16.70 -63.79 12.19
C SER A 336 -17.80 -63.60 11.15
N ALA A 337 -17.97 -64.60 10.30
CA ALA A 337 -19.14 -64.75 9.46
C ALA A 337 -20.40 -64.94 10.31
N ALA A 338 -21.47 -64.24 9.96
CA ALA A 338 -22.83 -64.59 10.35
C ALA A 338 -23.68 -64.73 9.08
N SER A 339 -24.28 -65.90 8.97
CA SER A 339 -25.28 -66.29 7.99
C SER A 339 -26.63 -65.63 8.28
N ASP A 340 -27.48 -65.72 7.26
CA ASP A 340 -28.94 -65.69 7.31
C ASP A 340 -29.65 -64.34 7.12
N GLY A 341 -30.63 -64.38 6.22
CA GLY A 341 -31.89 -63.68 6.45
C GLY A 341 -32.40 -62.82 5.30
N MET A 342 -33.29 -63.39 4.50
CA MET A 342 -34.17 -62.72 3.52
C MET A 342 -35.01 -61.56 4.10
N LEU A 343 -35.32 -60.60 3.20
CA LEU A 343 -36.51 -59.70 3.13
C LEU A 343 -36.60 -58.61 4.23
N ALA A 344 -37.06 -57.38 3.99
CA ALA A 344 -37.96 -56.83 3.00
C ALA A 344 -37.74 -55.31 2.79
N ILE A 345 -38.43 -54.79 1.77
CA ILE A 345 -38.61 -53.41 1.35
C ILE A 345 -39.19 -52.53 2.47
N GLN A 346 -38.58 -51.37 2.71
CA GLN A 346 -39.24 -50.06 2.65
C GLN A 346 -38.23 -48.95 2.37
#